data_AF-I1I633-F1
#
_entry.id   AF-I1I633-F1
#
_cell.length_a   1.000
_cell.length_b   1.000
_cell.length_c   1.000
_cell.angle_alpha   90.00
_cell.angle_beta   90.00
_cell.angle_gamma   90.00
#
_symmetry.space_group_name_H-M   'P 1'
#
loop_
_entity.id
_entity.type
_entity.pdbx_description
1 polymer ?
#
loop_
_entity_poly.entity_id
_entity_poly.type
_entity_poly.pdbx_seq_one_letter_code
_entity_poly.pdbx_strand_id
1 'polypeptide(L)'
;MGTLSSFAALAALLAVLAADAGAVEFNVTDATPADYGGAGLNSSEAAVYWGPWTPARATWYGQPNGAGPDDNGGACGFKHTNQYPFASMTSCGNQPLFKDGKGCGSCYKIRCRKDQSCSGRTETVIITDMNYYPVAPFHFDLSGTAFGRLAKPGLNDKLRHSGIIDIEFTRVPCEFPGLKIGFHVEEYSNPVYFAVLVEYEDGDGDVVQVDLMESKTAHGPLTGQWTRMRESWGSIWRLDSNHRLQAPFSIRITNESGKRLIAREVIPANWRPNTFYRSFVQYS
;
A
#
# COMPACT_ATOMS: atom_id res chain seq x y z
N MET A 1 -37.58 38.35 -50.29
CA MET A 1 -36.57 37.26 -50.40
C MET A 1 -35.65 37.37 -49.21
N GLY A 2 -35.52 36.28 -48.43
CA GLY A 2 -34.66 36.22 -47.24
C GLY A 2 -35.39 35.66 -46.00
N THR A 3 -35.34 34.35 -45.84
CA THR A 3 -35.83 33.52 -44.72
C THR A 3 -34.88 33.55 -43.50
N LEU A 4 -35.39 33.28 -42.28
CA LEU A 4 -34.73 32.62 -41.10
C LEU A 4 -35.81 32.48 -39.99
N SER A 5 -36.30 31.29 -39.62
CA SER A 5 -35.81 30.32 -38.58
C SER A 5 -35.76 30.91 -37.16
N SER A 6 -36.16 30.31 -36.05
CA SER A 6 -36.94 29.13 -35.63
C SER A 6 -37.13 29.22 -34.09
N PHE A 7 -37.95 28.32 -33.53
CA PHE A 7 -38.01 27.83 -32.13
C PHE A 7 -39.00 28.44 -31.13
N ALA A 8 -39.95 27.59 -30.73
CA ALA A 8 -40.41 27.25 -29.38
C ALA A 8 -41.72 26.44 -29.57
N ALA A 9 -42.18 25.48 -28.77
CA ALA A 9 -41.75 24.72 -27.62
C ALA A 9 -42.91 23.71 -27.44
N LEU A 10 -42.67 22.44 -27.09
CA LEU A 10 -43.78 21.56 -26.70
C LEU A 10 -43.40 20.76 -25.45
N ALA A 11 -44.05 21.12 -24.35
CA ALA A 11 -44.10 20.31 -23.14
C ALA A 11 -45.22 19.27 -23.30
N ALA A 12 -44.94 18.02 -22.95
CA ALA A 12 -45.97 17.01 -22.75
C ALA A 12 -45.63 16.18 -21.51
N LEU A 13 -46.59 16.18 -20.59
CA LEU A 13 -46.67 15.43 -19.36
C LEU A 13 -46.97 13.95 -19.67
N LEU A 14 -46.32 13.00 -19.02
CA LEU A 14 -46.84 11.63 -18.92
C LEU A 14 -46.53 11.03 -17.53
N ALA A 15 -47.62 10.72 -16.82
CA ALA A 15 -47.63 9.93 -15.59
C ALA A 15 -47.64 8.43 -15.94
N VAL A 16 -46.91 7.60 -15.19
CA VAL A 16 -47.04 6.14 -15.21
C VAL A 16 -46.99 5.56 -13.79
N LEU A 17 -48.17 5.15 -13.35
CA LEU A 17 -48.57 3.93 -12.61
C LEU A 17 -47.53 3.21 -11.73
N ALA A 18 -47.86 3.13 -10.44
CA ALA A 18 -47.32 2.17 -9.48
C ALA A 18 -47.78 0.75 -9.84
N ALA A 19 -46.82 -0.18 -9.92
CA ALA A 19 -47.08 -1.61 -9.97
C ALA A 19 -46.50 -2.24 -8.69
N ASP A 20 -47.39 -2.90 -7.96
CA ASP A 20 -47.13 -3.70 -6.78
C ASP A 20 -46.33 -4.95 -7.20
N ALA A 21 -45.07 -5.05 -6.73
CA ALA A 21 -44.26 -6.26 -6.86
C ALA A 21 -43.80 -6.62 -5.45
N GLY A 22 -44.31 -7.74 -4.96
CA GLY A 22 -44.21 -8.17 -3.57
C GLY A 22 -42.80 -8.11 -3.01
N ALA A 23 -42.70 -7.59 -1.79
CA ALA A 23 -41.51 -7.67 -0.98
C ALA A 23 -41.12 -9.15 -0.80
N VAL A 24 -40.01 -9.56 -1.40
CA VAL A 24 -39.31 -10.76 -0.99
C VAL A 24 -38.60 -10.40 0.32
N GLU A 25 -39.14 -10.87 1.44
CA GLU A 25 -38.46 -10.81 2.73
C GLU A 25 -37.17 -11.65 2.63
N PHE A 26 -36.03 -10.99 2.44
CA PHE A 26 -34.74 -11.61 2.72
C PHE A 26 -34.64 -11.80 4.23
N ASN A 27 -34.82 -13.04 4.67
CA ASN A 27 -34.60 -13.44 6.04
C ASN A 27 -33.08 -13.41 6.30
N VAL A 28 -32.57 -12.23 6.67
CA VAL A 28 -31.18 -12.03 7.11
C VAL A 28 -31.09 -12.52 8.55
N THR A 29 -30.99 -13.83 8.74
CA THR A 29 -30.77 -14.43 10.08
C THR A 29 -29.40 -15.07 10.24
N ASP A 30 -28.37 -14.70 9.46
CA ASP A 30 -27.01 -15.12 9.81
C ASP A 30 -25.87 -14.20 9.32
N ALA A 31 -26.03 -12.90 9.51
CA ALA A 31 -24.89 -11.99 9.51
C ALA A 31 -25.07 -11.02 10.67
N THR A 32 -24.77 -11.47 11.89
CA THR A 32 -24.43 -10.52 12.94
C THR A 32 -23.25 -9.71 12.44
N PRO A 33 -23.33 -8.37 12.35
CA PRO A 33 -22.14 -7.55 12.28
C PRO A 33 -21.33 -7.94 13.50
N ALA A 34 -20.16 -8.53 13.32
CA ALA A 34 -19.23 -8.65 14.41
C ALA A 34 -18.89 -7.22 14.80
N ASP A 35 -19.51 -6.77 15.90
CA ASP A 35 -19.13 -5.60 16.64
C ASP A 35 -17.71 -5.83 17.15
N TYR A 36 -16.73 -5.61 16.27
CA TYR A 36 -15.35 -5.38 16.67
C TYR A 36 -15.20 -3.92 17.13
N GLY A 37 -16.17 -3.44 17.92
CA GLY A 37 -16.03 -2.28 18.77
C GLY A 37 -14.92 -2.54 19.79
N GLY A 38 -13.79 -1.87 19.61
CA GLY A 38 -12.83 -1.61 20.69
C GLY A 38 -12.03 -2.81 21.24
N ALA A 39 -12.12 -4.01 20.67
CA ALA A 39 -11.12 -5.05 20.92
C ALA A 39 -9.84 -4.60 20.21
N GLY A 40 -8.90 -4.02 20.97
CA GLY A 40 -7.64 -3.50 20.43
C GLY A 40 -7.00 -4.53 19.50
N LEU A 41 -7.05 -4.25 18.19
CA LEU A 41 -6.42 -5.09 17.18
C LEU A 41 -4.95 -5.16 17.53
N ASN A 42 -4.50 -6.33 17.97
CA ASN A 42 -3.16 -6.50 18.50
C ASN A 42 -2.16 -6.51 17.34
N SER A 43 -1.70 -5.33 16.94
CA SER A 43 -0.70 -5.16 15.88
C SER A 43 0.60 -5.93 16.15
N SER A 44 0.87 -6.32 17.40
CA SER A 44 2.05 -7.11 17.73
C SER A 44 2.05 -8.49 17.07
N GLU A 45 0.89 -9.12 16.85
CA GLU A 45 0.81 -10.42 16.16
C GLU A 45 1.25 -10.30 14.71
N ALA A 46 0.87 -9.20 14.04
CA ALA A 46 1.33 -8.88 12.69
C ALA A 46 2.81 -8.46 12.63
N ALA A 47 3.49 -8.25 13.77
CA ALA A 47 4.90 -7.87 13.81
C ALA A 47 5.84 -9.07 14.06
N VAL A 48 5.33 -10.26 14.42
CA VAL A 48 6.19 -11.41 14.75
C VAL A 48 6.71 -12.10 13.49
N TYR A 49 8.01 -11.96 13.22
CA TYR A 49 8.70 -12.68 12.14
C TYR A 49 8.68 -14.18 12.36
N TRP A 50 8.31 -14.93 11.31
CA TRP A 50 8.24 -16.39 11.34
C TRP A 50 7.41 -16.92 12.52
N GLY A 51 6.45 -16.13 12.98
CA GLY A 51 5.52 -16.48 14.04
C GLY A 51 4.57 -17.60 13.63
N PRO A 52 3.77 -18.10 14.58
CA PRO A 52 2.71 -19.05 14.26
C PRO A 52 1.77 -18.47 13.20
N TRP A 53 1.15 -19.38 12.44
CA TRP A 53 0.13 -19.01 11.47
C TRP A 53 -1.05 -18.34 12.17
N THR A 54 -1.29 -17.07 11.83
CA THR A 54 -2.34 -16.23 12.42
C THR A 54 -3.55 -16.24 11.49
N PRO A 55 -4.77 -16.52 11.99
CA PRO A 55 -5.98 -16.49 11.17
C PRO A 55 -6.26 -15.07 10.63
N ALA A 56 -6.67 -14.98 9.37
CA ALA A 56 -7.14 -13.75 8.75
C ALA A 56 -8.23 -14.06 7.71
N ARG A 57 -8.91 -13.03 7.24
CA ARG A 57 -9.78 -13.13 6.06
C ARG A 57 -9.13 -12.41 4.89
N ALA A 58 -9.32 -12.94 3.69
CA ALA A 58 -8.89 -12.30 2.46
C ALA A 58 -10.07 -12.06 1.53
N THR A 59 -10.12 -10.86 0.96
CA THR A 59 -10.90 -10.52 -0.25
C THR A 59 -9.93 -10.19 -1.37
N TRP A 60 -10.44 -9.76 -2.52
CA TRP A 60 -9.62 -9.16 -3.56
C TRP A 60 -10.35 -8.05 -4.28
N TYR A 61 -9.57 -7.17 -4.92
CA TYR A 61 -10.09 -6.01 -5.63
C TYR A 61 -9.36 -5.77 -6.97
N GLY A 62 -9.99 -4.94 -7.80
CA GLY A 62 -9.48 -4.56 -9.11
C GLY A 62 -9.63 -5.64 -10.17
N GLN A 63 -8.69 -5.68 -11.12
CA GLN A 63 -8.72 -6.65 -12.22
C GLN A 63 -8.28 -8.05 -11.76
N PRO A 64 -8.88 -9.14 -12.30
CA PRO A 64 -8.56 -10.52 -11.91
C PRO A 64 -7.08 -10.89 -12.02
N ASN A 65 -6.33 -10.30 -12.94
CA ASN A 65 -4.89 -10.52 -13.12
C ASN A 65 -4.10 -9.19 -12.99
N GLY A 66 -4.65 -8.23 -12.24
CA GLY A 66 -4.00 -6.95 -11.94
C GLY A 66 -3.32 -6.93 -10.57
N ALA A 67 -2.83 -5.74 -10.19
CA ALA A 67 -2.10 -5.48 -8.94
C ALA A 67 -2.97 -4.83 -7.84
N GLY A 68 -4.30 -4.87 -7.99
CA GLY A 68 -5.23 -4.14 -7.13
C GLY A 68 -5.75 -2.91 -7.86
N PRO A 69 -5.29 -1.69 -7.56
CA PRO A 69 -5.88 -0.47 -8.12
C PRO A 69 -5.58 -0.33 -9.62
N ASP A 70 -6.49 0.33 -10.35
CA ASP A 70 -6.37 0.51 -11.80
C ASP A 70 -5.13 1.32 -12.23
N ASP A 71 -4.62 2.19 -11.34
CA ASP A 71 -3.39 2.97 -11.57
C ASP A 71 -2.10 2.19 -11.25
N ASN A 72 -2.21 0.95 -10.75
CA ASN A 72 -1.09 0.15 -10.22
C ASN A 72 -0.28 0.90 -9.15
N GLY A 73 -0.97 1.69 -8.33
CA GLY A 73 -0.42 2.38 -7.18
C GLY A 73 -0.89 1.79 -5.85
N GLY A 74 -1.19 2.68 -4.90
CA GLY A 74 -1.77 2.37 -3.60
C GLY A 74 -1.47 3.47 -2.58
N ALA A 75 -2.09 3.39 -1.41
CA ALA A 75 -1.89 4.35 -0.32
C ALA A 75 -0.45 4.42 0.19
N CYS A 76 0.42 3.44 -0.11
CA CYS A 76 1.84 3.53 0.25
C CYS A 76 2.63 4.54 -0.58
N GLY A 77 2.07 5.03 -1.69
CA GLY A 77 2.77 5.92 -2.63
C GLY A 77 3.56 5.17 -3.71
N PHE A 78 3.80 3.86 -3.54
CA PHE A 78 4.43 3.02 -4.55
C PHE A 78 3.64 3.05 -5.86
N LYS A 79 4.37 3.03 -6.98
CA LYS A 79 3.82 2.99 -8.33
C LYS A 79 4.33 1.77 -9.08
N HIS A 80 3.67 1.43 -10.18
CA HIS A 80 4.01 0.28 -11.01
C HIS A 80 4.04 -1.04 -10.21
N THR A 81 3.12 -1.21 -9.26
CA THR A 81 3.04 -2.40 -8.41
C THR A 81 2.72 -3.69 -9.18
N ASN A 82 2.33 -3.57 -10.45
CA ASN A 82 2.20 -4.68 -11.37
C ASN A 82 3.54 -5.21 -11.92
N GLN A 83 4.61 -4.44 -11.81
CA GLN A 83 5.94 -4.77 -12.33
C GLN A 83 6.86 -5.27 -11.20
N TYR A 84 8.02 -5.80 -11.59
CA TYR A 84 9.07 -6.15 -10.63
C TYR A 84 9.42 -4.92 -9.77
N PRO A 85 9.57 -5.06 -8.43
CA PRO A 85 9.61 -6.32 -7.69
C PRO A 85 8.27 -6.83 -7.16
N PHE A 86 7.25 -5.97 -7.09
CA PHE A 86 5.95 -6.33 -6.53
C PHE A 86 5.24 -7.42 -7.36
N ALA A 87 5.36 -7.34 -8.69
CA ALA A 87 4.85 -8.30 -9.67
C ALA A 87 3.37 -8.67 -9.44
N SER A 88 2.56 -7.66 -9.07
CA SER A 88 1.16 -7.82 -8.67
C SER A 88 0.92 -8.70 -7.43
N MET A 89 1.95 -9.09 -6.67
CA MET A 89 1.83 -9.81 -5.39
C MET A 89 1.62 -8.81 -4.24
N THR A 90 0.56 -8.04 -4.35
CA THR A 90 0.22 -6.91 -3.47
C THR A 90 -1.05 -7.16 -2.66
N SER A 91 -1.20 -6.40 -1.58
CA SER A 91 -2.38 -6.40 -0.74
C SER A 91 -2.62 -5.02 -0.13
N CYS A 92 -3.90 -4.67 0.06
CA CYS A 92 -4.26 -3.76 1.13
C CYS A 92 -4.13 -4.46 2.49
N GLY A 93 -3.86 -3.70 3.53
CA GLY A 93 -4.00 -4.14 4.91
C GLY A 93 -5.01 -3.30 5.68
N ASN A 94 -5.72 -3.92 6.63
CA ASN A 94 -6.45 -3.18 7.66
C ASN A 94 -5.49 -2.56 8.70
N GLN A 95 -6.04 -1.85 9.71
CA GLN A 95 -5.25 -1.07 10.68
C GLN A 95 -3.99 -1.80 11.22
N PRO A 96 -4.06 -3.04 11.73
CA PRO A 96 -2.88 -3.68 12.31
C PRO A 96 -1.80 -4.06 11.27
N LEU A 97 -2.15 -4.11 9.98
CA LEU A 97 -1.25 -4.43 8.88
C LEU A 97 -0.67 -3.16 8.23
N PHE A 98 -1.50 -2.17 7.90
CA PHE A 98 -1.07 -0.93 7.22
C PHE A 98 -0.54 0.13 8.20
N LYS A 99 -0.99 0.13 9.46
CA LYS A 99 -0.45 0.96 10.56
C LYS A 99 -0.32 2.45 10.20
N ASP A 100 -1.38 3.03 9.64
CA ASP A 100 -1.43 4.41 9.13
C ASP A 100 -0.34 4.78 8.10
N GLY A 101 0.29 3.79 7.46
CA GLY A 101 1.40 3.97 6.51
C GLY A 101 2.69 3.28 6.96
N LYS A 102 2.88 3.07 8.26
CA LYS A 102 4.08 2.39 8.82
C LYS A 102 4.17 0.91 8.50
N GLY A 103 3.13 0.31 7.94
CA GLY A 103 3.15 -1.06 7.43
C GLY A 103 3.48 -1.14 5.95
N CYS A 104 3.67 0.00 5.27
CA CYS A 104 3.99 0.02 3.86
C CYS A 104 5.30 -0.71 3.58
N GLY A 105 5.25 -1.62 2.60
CA GLY A 105 6.37 -2.46 2.21
C GLY A 105 6.55 -3.72 3.07
N SER A 106 5.81 -3.89 4.17
CA SER A 106 5.82 -5.13 4.96
C SER A 106 5.45 -6.35 4.12
N CYS A 107 6.18 -7.46 4.31
CA CYS A 107 5.95 -8.73 3.63
C CYS A 107 5.29 -9.77 4.53
N TYR A 108 4.32 -10.48 3.99
CA TYR A 108 3.62 -11.56 4.68
C TYR A 108 3.56 -12.80 3.82
N LYS A 109 3.86 -13.97 4.41
CA LYS A 109 3.46 -15.24 3.81
C LYS A 109 2.01 -15.51 4.16
N ILE A 110 1.23 -15.84 3.14
CA ILE A 110 -0.19 -16.16 3.25
C ILE A 110 -0.45 -17.55 2.68
N ARG A 111 -1.46 -18.25 3.20
CA ARG A 111 -1.96 -19.51 2.63
C ARG A 111 -3.45 -19.68 2.89
N CYS A 112 -4.12 -20.44 2.03
CA CYS A 112 -5.51 -20.83 2.24
C CYS A 112 -5.64 -22.36 2.23
N ARG A 113 -6.61 -22.89 3.00
CA ARG A 113 -6.80 -24.33 3.18
C ARG A 113 -8.26 -24.79 3.20
N LYS A 114 -9.20 -23.90 3.56
CA LYS A 114 -10.60 -24.27 3.77
C LYS A 114 -11.43 -24.29 2.47
N ASP A 115 -11.15 -23.41 1.52
CA ASP A 115 -11.82 -23.44 0.21
C ASP A 115 -11.30 -24.63 -0.62
N GLN A 116 -12.20 -25.31 -1.32
CA GLN A 116 -11.88 -26.50 -2.13
C GLN A 116 -10.87 -26.20 -3.26
N SER A 117 -10.83 -24.95 -3.71
CA SER A 117 -9.95 -24.45 -4.76
C SER A 117 -8.55 -24.13 -4.24
N CYS A 118 -8.36 -24.04 -2.91
CA CYS A 118 -7.06 -23.76 -2.31
C CYS A 118 -6.00 -24.82 -2.65
N SER A 119 -4.81 -24.36 -3.03
CA SER A 119 -3.65 -25.23 -3.26
C SER A 119 -2.98 -25.71 -1.97
N GLY A 120 -3.19 -25.00 -0.86
CA GLY A 120 -2.45 -25.19 0.39
C GLY A 120 -1.00 -24.67 0.35
N ARG A 121 -0.57 -24.10 -0.80
CA ARG A 121 0.74 -23.47 -0.94
C ARG A 121 0.78 -22.12 -0.22
N THR A 122 1.99 -21.66 0.04
CA THR A 122 2.24 -20.34 0.63
C THR A 122 2.70 -19.38 -0.46
N GLU A 123 2.13 -18.20 -0.47
CA GLU A 123 2.54 -17.09 -1.34
C GLU A 123 3.02 -15.92 -0.46
N THR A 124 3.94 -15.11 -0.97
CA THR A 124 4.35 -13.87 -0.30
C THR A 124 3.62 -12.70 -0.92
N VAL A 125 3.07 -11.81 -0.10
CA VAL A 125 2.43 -10.56 -0.52
C VAL A 125 3.03 -9.38 0.22
N ILE A 126 2.98 -8.21 -0.43
CA ILE A 126 3.51 -6.96 0.10
C ILE A 126 2.36 -5.99 0.35
N ILE A 127 2.37 -5.32 1.51
CA ILE A 127 1.41 -4.24 1.80
C ILE A 127 1.79 -3.01 0.98
N THR A 128 0.94 -2.67 0.01
CA THR A 128 1.14 -1.49 -0.86
C THR A 128 -0.02 -0.50 -0.79
N ASP A 129 -1.11 -0.88 -0.12
CA ASP A 129 -2.33 -0.09 -0.02
C ASP A 129 -3.06 -0.37 1.31
N MET A 130 -4.21 0.28 1.53
CA MET A 130 -5.00 0.17 2.76
C MET A 130 -6.45 -0.20 2.51
N ASN A 131 -7.04 -0.95 3.44
CA ASN A 131 -8.48 -1.14 3.51
C ASN A 131 -8.89 -1.31 4.99
N TYR A 132 -9.47 -0.27 5.57
CA TYR A 132 -9.86 -0.24 6.98
C TYR A 132 -11.28 -0.74 7.24
N TYR A 133 -11.95 -1.28 6.22
CA TYR A 133 -13.27 -1.84 6.38
C TYR A 133 -13.21 -3.05 7.35
N PRO A 134 -14.04 -3.10 8.40
CA PRO A 134 -13.87 -4.05 9.51
C PRO A 134 -14.44 -5.44 9.18
N VAL A 135 -13.83 -6.16 8.23
CA VAL A 135 -14.24 -7.52 7.82
C VAL A 135 -13.86 -8.59 8.85
N ALA A 136 -12.68 -8.43 9.46
CA ALA A 136 -12.07 -9.37 10.40
C ALA A 136 -10.96 -8.66 11.20
N PRO A 137 -10.46 -9.25 12.29
CA PRO A 137 -9.33 -8.69 13.04
C PRO A 137 -8.09 -8.43 12.17
N PHE A 138 -7.78 -9.38 11.28
CA PHE A 138 -6.80 -9.22 10.21
C PHE A 138 -7.49 -9.43 8.87
N HIS A 139 -7.42 -8.42 8.02
CA HIS A 139 -8.03 -8.44 6.69
C HIS A 139 -7.00 -8.02 5.64
N PHE A 140 -6.79 -8.93 4.69
CA PHE A 140 -5.98 -8.70 3.49
C PHE A 140 -6.93 -8.51 2.30
N ASP A 141 -6.94 -7.32 1.71
CA ASP A 141 -7.62 -7.13 0.41
C ASP A 141 -6.57 -7.34 -0.68
N LEU A 142 -6.49 -8.55 -1.22
CA LEU A 142 -5.43 -8.96 -2.13
C LEU A 142 -5.66 -8.36 -3.53
N SER A 143 -4.58 -8.24 -4.32
CA SER A 143 -4.78 -8.10 -5.76
C SER A 143 -5.45 -9.35 -6.34
N GLY A 144 -6.12 -9.22 -7.48
CA GLY A 144 -6.67 -10.38 -8.19
C GLY A 144 -5.61 -11.44 -8.53
N THR A 145 -4.37 -11.00 -8.81
CA THR A 145 -3.23 -11.90 -9.05
C THR A 145 -2.85 -12.66 -7.78
N ALA A 146 -2.63 -11.98 -6.66
CA ALA A 146 -2.23 -12.59 -5.40
C ALA A 146 -3.31 -13.55 -4.87
N PHE A 147 -4.59 -13.16 -4.94
CA PHE A 147 -5.71 -14.01 -4.55
C PHE A 147 -5.80 -15.28 -5.41
N GLY A 148 -5.69 -15.13 -6.73
CA GLY A 148 -5.73 -16.26 -7.66
C GLY A 148 -4.56 -17.24 -7.50
N ARG A 149 -3.38 -16.76 -7.07
CA ARG A 149 -2.18 -17.60 -6.85
C ARG A 149 -2.34 -18.60 -5.70
N LEU A 150 -3.24 -18.34 -4.76
CA LEU A 150 -3.56 -19.28 -3.68
C LEU A 150 -4.29 -20.54 -4.18
N ALA A 151 -4.85 -20.52 -5.39
CA ALA A 151 -5.62 -21.62 -5.95
C ALA A 151 -4.75 -22.77 -6.49
N LYS A 152 -5.34 -23.96 -6.59
CA LYS A 152 -4.77 -25.07 -7.38
C LYS A 152 -4.63 -24.62 -8.85
N PRO A 153 -3.65 -25.18 -9.60
CA PRO A 153 -3.50 -24.88 -11.02
C PRO A 153 -4.81 -24.99 -11.79
N GLY A 154 -5.20 -23.93 -12.49
CA GLY A 154 -6.44 -23.88 -13.29
C GLY A 154 -7.71 -23.51 -12.52
N LEU A 155 -7.64 -23.32 -11.19
CA LEU A 155 -8.79 -22.93 -10.36
C LEU A 155 -8.74 -21.47 -9.87
N ASN A 156 -7.87 -20.64 -10.44
CA ASN A 156 -7.67 -19.25 -10.03
C ASN A 156 -8.97 -18.45 -10.04
N ASP A 157 -9.72 -18.50 -11.14
CA ASP A 157 -11.01 -17.80 -11.24
C ASP A 157 -12.05 -18.41 -10.32
N LYS A 158 -12.07 -19.73 -10.16
CA LYS A 158 -13.00 -20.38 -9.23
C LYS A 158 -12.79 -19.88 -7.80
N LEU A 159 -11.54 -19.79 -7.35
CA LEU A 159 -11.22 -19.23 -6.04
C LEU A 159 -11.64 -17.75 -5.97
N ARG A 160 -11.30 -16.93 -6.97
CA ARG A 160 -11.71 -15.51 -7.04
C ARG A 160 -13.22 -15.32 -6.92
N HIS A 161 -14.03 -16.19 -7.52
CA HIS A 161 -15.50 -16.14 -7.40
C HIS A 161 -16.03 -16.50 -6.01
N SER A 162 -15.23 -17.12 -5.12
CA SER A 162 -15.59 -17.26 -3.70
C SER A 162 -15.67 -15.88 -3.01
N GLY A 163 -15.03 -14.85 -3.57
CA GLY A 163 -15.07 -13.46 -3.11
C GLY A 163 -14.27 -13.21 -1.83
N ILE A 164 -14.62 -13.92 -0.76
CA ILE A 164 -13.96 -13.85 0.55
C ILE A 164 -13.61 -15.26 1.04
N ILE A 165 -12.37 -15.45 1.51
CA ILE A 165 -11.88 -16.73 2.01
C ILE A 165 -11.15 -16.59 3.34
N ASP A 166 -11.14 -17.67 4.12
CA ASP A 166 -10.27 -17.79 5.29
C ASP A 166 -8.84 -18.09 4.83
N ILE A 167 -7.91 -17.30 5.34
CA ILE A 167 -6.47 -17.51 5.15
C ILE A 167 -5.77 -17.58 6.50
N GLU A 168 -4.51 -17.98 6.45
CA GLU A 168 -3.58 -17.83 7.55
C GLU A 168 -2.37 -17.03 7.05
N PHE A 169 -1.79 -16.21 7.90
CA PHE A 169 -0.61 -15.42 7.56
C PHE A 169 0.48 -15.49 8.63
N THR A 170 1.70 -15.12 8.25
CA THR A 170 2.81 -14.86 9.17
C THR A 170 3.70 -13.79 8.54
N ARG A 171 4.26 -12.88 9.36
CA ARG A 171 5.20 -11.87 8.84
C ARG A 171 6.52 -12.53 8.48
N VAL A 172 7.09 -12.10 7.36
CA VAL A 172 8.39 -12.58 6.88
C VAL A 172 9.26 -11.40 6.48
N PRO A 173 10.59 -11.56 6.49
CA PRO A 173 11.47 -10.58 5.89
C PRO A 173 11.16 -10.39 4.41
N CYS A 174 11.22 -9.15 3.95
CA CYS A 174 11.21 -8.79 2.54
C CYS A 174 12.56 -9.04 1.89
N GLU A 175 12.51 -9.49 0.64
CA GLU A 175 13.69 -9.69 -0.20
C GLU A 175 13.42 -9.12 -1.59
N PHE A 176 14.25 -8.16 -2.01
CA PHE A 176 14.19 -7.50 -3.31
C PHE A 176 15.49 -7.73 -4.11
N PRO A 177 15.67 -8.92 -4.72
CA PRO A 177 16.96 -9.33 -5.28
C PRO A 177 17.51 -8.41 -6.36
N GLY A 178 18.68 -7.81 -6.12
CA GLY A 178 19.33 -6.90 -7.07
C GLY A 178 18.89 -5.44 -6.94
N LEU A 179 17.88 -5.16 -6.12
CA LEU A 179 17.54 -3.81 -5.71
C LEU A 179 18.34 -3.38 -4.48
N LYS A 180 18.36 -2.07 -4.30
CA LYS A 180 18.82 -1.36 -3.11
C LYS A 180 17.74 -0.36 -2.76
N ILE A 181 17.77 0.12 -1.53
CA ILE A 181 16.79 1.09 -1.06
C ILE A 181 16.82 2.31 -1.98
N GLY A 182 15.64 2.70 -2.43
CA GLY A 182 15.40 3.80 -3.35
C GLY A 182 14.75 4.98 -2.65
N PHE A 183 14.99 6.17 -3.18
CA PHE A 183 14.40 7.40 -2.70
C PHE A 183 13.78 8.15 -3.87
N HIS A 184 12.46 8.19 -3.96
CA HIS A 184 11.76 9.01 -4.94
C HIS A 184 11.43 10.37 -4.33
N VAL A 185 12.03 11.43 -4.86
CA VAL A 185 11.71 12.80 -4.44
C VAL A 185 10.39 13.21 -5.10
N GLU A 186 9.39 13.57 -4.30
CA GLU A 186 8.04 13.88 -4.76
C GLU A 186 7.97 15.16 -5.62
N GLU A 187 7.02 15.22 -6.56
CA GLU A 187 6.89 16.26 -7.61
C GLU A 187 6.86 17.70 -7.08
N TYR A 188 6.27 17.94 -5.91
CA TYR A 188 6.13 19.30 -5.36
C TYR A 188 7.25 19.69 -4.38
N SER A 189 8.29 18.85 -4.27
CA SER A 189 9.49 19.20 -3.51
C SER A 189 10.16 20.45 -4.09
N ASN A 190 10.70 21.29 -3.23
CA ASN A 190 11.37 22.54 -3.56
C ASN A 190 12.38 22.91 -2.43
N PRO A 191 13.18 23.98 -2.56
CA PRO A 191 14.23 24.28 -1.60
C PRO A 191 13.77 24.53 -0.14
N VAL A 192 12.48 24.68 0.16
CA VAL A 192 11.97 24.86 1.54
C VAL A 192 10.98 23.78 1.97
N TYR A 193 10.60 22.89 1.06
CA TYR A 193 9.73 21.75 1.32
C TYR A 193 10.28 20.53 0.60
N PHE A 194 10.66 19.49 1.35
CA PHE A 194 11.22 18.27 0.75
C PHE A 194 10.38 17.07 1.16
N ALA A 195 9.89 16.31 0.20
CA ALA A 195 9.18 15.06 0.44
C ALA A 195 9.81 13.91 -0.35
N VAL A 196 9.94 12.76 0.29
CA VAL A 196 10.61 11.58 -0.26
C VAL A 196 9.83 10.32 0.09
N LEU A 197 9.55 9.52 -0.93
CA LEU A 197 9.07 8.15 -0.81
C LEU A 197 10.28 7.22 -0.68
N VAL A 198 10.26 6.34 0.32
CA VAL A 198 11.29 5.30 0.49
C VAL A 198 10.75 3.98 -0.03
N GLU A 199 11.53 3.30 -0.87
CA GLU A 199 11.14 2.05 -1.53
C GLU A 199 12.21 0.95 -1.40
N TYR A 200 11.74 -0.31 -1.47
CA TYR A 200 12.56 -1.52 -1.62
C TYR A 200 13.48 -1.84 -0.42
N GLU A 201 12.99 -1.63 0.81
CA GLU A 201 13.68 -2.10 2.00
C GLU A 201 13.58 -3.63 2.14
N ASP A 202 14.72 -4.31 2.20
CA ASP A 202 14.76 -5.70 2.63
C ASP A 202 14.58 -5.78 4.15
N GLY A 203 14.44 -7.01 4.66
CA GLY A 203 14.27 -7.22 6.09
C GLY A 203 12.86 -6.83 6.49
N ASP A 204 12.69 -5.79 7.29
CA ASP A 204 11.39 -5.49 7.85
C ASP A 204 10.35 -5.02 6.82
N GLY A 205 10.83 -4.49 5.69
CA GLY A 205 10.01 -3.98 4.60
C GLY A 205 9.40 -2.61 4.85
N ASP A 206 9.39 -2.14 6.10
CA ASP A 206 8.79 -0.88 6.49
C ASP A 206 9.78 0.12 7.11
N VAL A 207 9.40 1.41 7.00
CA VAL A 207 10.08 2.53 7.64
C VAL A 207 9.18 3.14 8.70
N VAL A 208 9.72 3.36 9.90
CA VAL A 208 9.02 4.03 11.00
C VAL A 208 9.61 5.40 11.36
N GLN A 209 10.75 5.75 10.77
CA GLN A 209 11.36 7.07 10.89
C GLN A 209 12.34 7.34 9.76
N VAL A 210 12.30 8.56 9.23
CA VAL A 210 13.31 9.12 8.33
C VAL A 210 13.89 10.40 8.92
N ASP A 211 15.21 10.57 8.81
CA ASP A 211 15.92 11.80 9.13
C ASP A 211 16.77 12.25 7.93
N LEU A 212 16.88 13.56 7.75
CA LEU A 212 17.65 14.20 6.69
C LEU A 212 18.85 14.95 7.29
N MET A 213 20.01 14.84 6.64
CA MET A 213 21.19 15.64 6.94
C MET A 213 21.61 16.42 5.71
N GLU A 214 21.75 17.73 5.87
CA GLU A 214 22.19 18.67 4.84
C GLU A 214 23.72 18.76 4.78
N SER A 215 24.22 19.29 3.66
CA SER A 215 25.61 19.73 3.50
C SER A 215 25.75 21.23 3.72
N LYS A 216 26.94 21.69 4.11
CA LYS A 216 27.19 23.12 4.30
C LYS A 216 27.15 23.91 2.98
N THR A 217 27.59 23.28 1.90
CA THR A 217 27.53 23.78 0.52
C THR A 217 27.42 22.59 -0.44
N ALA A 218 27.16 22.85 -1.72
CA ALA A 218 27.03 21.82 -2.75
C ALA A 218 28.25 20.88 -2.89
N HIS A 219 29.44 21.34 -2.51
CA HIS A 219 30.70 20.57 -2.52
C HIS A 219 31.38 20.59 -1.14
N GLY A 220 30.64 20.98 -0.11
CA GLY A 220 31.12 21.16 1.24
C GLY A 220 30.87 19.92 2.09
N PRO A 221 31.43 19.88 3.32
CA PRO A 221 31.18 18.78 4.23
C PRO A 221 29.72 18.76 4.67
N LEU A 222 29.25 17.56 5.04
CA LEU A 222 27.98 17.38 5.74
C LEU A 222 27.94 18.22 7.03
N THR A 223 26.75 18.70 7.39
CA THR A 223 26.53 19.48 8.62
C THR A 223 26.77 18.66 9.89
N GLY A 224 26.60 17.34 9.82
CA GLY A 224 26.64 16.44 10.98
C GLY A 224 25.37 16.47 11.83
N GLN A 225 24.34 17.25 11.43
CA GLN A 225 23.07 17.37 12.14
C GLN A 225 21.98 16.60 11.41
N TRP A 226 21.23 15.78 12.15
CA TRP A 226 20.09 15.02 11.64
C TRP A 226 18.79 15.73 12.01
N THR A 227 18.00 16.09 11.00
CA THR A 227 16.67 16.67 11.15
C THR A 227 15.63 15.60 10.93
N ARG A 228 14.80 15.33 11.94
CA ARG A 228 13.72 14.34 11.83
C ARG A 228 12.67 14.80 10.81
N MET A 229 12.33 13.93 9.87
CA MET A 229 11.23 14.15 8.93
C MET A 229 9.90 13.71 9.54
N ARG A 230 8.82 14.31 9.06
CA ARG A 230 7.44 13.98 9.44
C ARG A 230 6.89 12.96 8.46
N GLU A 231 6.14 11.99 8.98
CA GLU A 231 5.31 11.14 8.15
C GLU A 231 4.24 12.00 7.46
N SER A 232 4.07 11.82 6.16
CA SER A 232 3.03 12.51 5.39
C SER A 232 1.85 11.56 5.16
N TRP A 233 2.07 10.53 4.34
CA TRP A 233 1.08 9.49 4.03
C TRP A 233 1.82 8.28 3.44
N GLY A 234 1.42 7.06 3.81
CA GLY A 234 2.08 5.85 3.30
C GLY A 234 3.57 5.81 3.66
N SER A 235 4.44 5.54 2.69
CA SER A 235 5.91 5.59 2.85
C SER A 235 6.52 6.95 2.46
N ILE A 236 5.72 8.03 2.42
CA ILE A 236 6.16 9.39 2.07
C ILE A 236 6.50 10.18 3.35
N TRP A 237 7.73 10.69 3.40
CA TRP A 237 8.28 11.47 4.51
C TRP A 237 8.57 12.88 4.05
N ARG A 238 8.16 13.88 4.84
CA ARG A 238 8.30 15.30 4.51
C ARG A 238 9.08 16.11 5.54
N LEU A 239 9.74 17.16 5.06
CA LEU A 239 10.40 18.18 5.86
C LEU A 239 10.00 19.57 5.37
N ASP A 240 9.28 20.30 6.23
CA ASP A 240 8.97 21.71 6.05
C ASP A 240 10.07 22.55 6.72
N SER A 241 10.91 23.22 5.93
CA SER A 241 12.08 23.96 6.44
C SER A 241 11.81 25.47 6.55
N ASN A 242 12.37 26.09 7.59
CA ASN A 242 12.36 27.55 7.77
C ASN A 242 13.50 28.26 7.01
N HIS A 243 14.33 27.51 6.30
CA HIS A 243 15.42 28.02 5.47
C HIS A 243 15.53 27.20 4.19
N ARG A 244 16.31 27.68 3.23
CA ARG A 244 16.60 26.90 2.01
C ARG A 244 17.50 25.72 2.37
N LEU A 245 17.01 24.52 2.13
CA LEU A 245 17.74 23.27 2.32
C LEU A 245 18.98 23.22 1.42
N GLN A 246 20.09 22.75 1.97
CA GLN A 246 21.39 22.68 1.32
C GLN A 246 21.80 21.23 1.02
N ALA A 247 21.63 20.84 -0.23
CA ALA A 247 22.04 19.54 -0.74
C ALA A 247 23.55 19.49 -1.05
N PRO A 248 24.19 18.30 -1.13
CA PRO A 248 23.59 16.96 -1.11
C PRO A 248 22.98 16.58 0.24
N PHE A 249 21.92 15.75 0.21
CA PHE A 249 21.28 15.23 1.42
C PHE A 249 21.70 13.80 1.68
N SER A 250 22.06 13.51 2.93
CA SER A 250 22.11 12.14 3.45
C SER A 250 20.77 11.80 4.09
N ILE A 251 20.28 10.59 3.88
CA ILE A 251 19.03 10.11 4.47
C ILE A 251 19.35 8.97 5.44
N ARG A 252 18.81 9.05 6.65
CA ARG A 252 18.84 7.96 7.63
C ARG A 252 17.44 7.42 7.80
N ILE A 253 17.30 6.11 7.66
CA ILE A 253 16.03 5.40 7.83
C ILE A 253 16.12 4.48 9.05
N THR A 254 15.01 4.29 9.74
CA THR A 254 14.85 3.34 10.85
C THR A 254 13.65 2.46 10.55
N ASN A 255 13.84 1.15 10.57
CA ASN A 255 12.77 0.17 10.36
C ASN A 255 12.04 -0.17 11.67
N GLU A 256 10.96 -0.95 11.62
CA GLU A 256 10.16 -1.28 12.80
C GLU A 256 10.96 -1.96 13.92
N SER A 257 11.93 -2.83 13.59
CA SER A 257 12.85 -3.45 14.56
C SER A 257 13.88 -2.49 15.17
N GLY A 258 13.88 -1.21 14.77
CA GLY A 258 14.79 -0.19 15.26
C GLY A 258 16.17 -0.19 14.59
N LYS A 259 16.40 -1.01 13.57
CA LYS A 259 17.66 -1.02 12.80
C LYS A 259 17.76 0.26 11.99
N ARG A 260 18.90 0.94 12.10
CA ARG A 260 19.19 2.19 11.38
C ARG A 260 20.12 1.94 10.21
N LEU A 261 19.84 2.62 9.10
CA LEU A 261 20.64 2.57 7.90
C LEU A 261 20.80 3.99 7.33
N ILE A 262 21.98 4.32 6.83
CA ILE A 262 22.33 5.65 6.33
C ILE A 262 22.71 5.58 4.86
N ALA A 263 21.94 6.24 4.00
CA ALA A 263 22.28 6.52 2.62
C ALA A 263 22.96 7.90 2.55
N ARG A 264 24.30 7.91 2.52
CA ARG A 264 25.09 9.15 2.50
C ARG A 264 24.99 9.85 1.15
N GLU A 265 24.74 11.16 1.17
CA GLU A 265 24.72 12.04 0.00
C GLU A 265 23.90 11.48 -1.19
N VAL A 266 22.84 10.73 -0.88
CA VAL A 266 22.04 9.98 -1.85
C VAL A 266 21.20 10.90 -2.75
N ILE A 267 20.79 12.06 -2.22
CA ILE A 267 20.14 13.11 -2.99
C ILE A 267 21.19 14.16 -3.35
N PRO A 268 21.60 14.30 -4.62
CA PRO A 268 22.72 15.14 -5.01
C PRO A 268 22.38 16.63 -4.95
N ALA A 269 23.38 17.53 -5.00
CA ALA A 269 23.16 18.97 -4.95
C ALA A 269 22.22 19.51 -6.06
N ASN A 270 22.23 18.88 -7.23
CA ASN A 270 21.41 19.23 -8.39
C ASN A 270 20.11 18.39 -8.49
N TRP A 271 19.59 17.93 -7.36
CA TRP A 271 18.38 17.11 -7.31
C TRP A 271 17.18 17.82 -7.98
N ARG A 272 16.22 17.01 -8.42
CA ARG A 272 15.00 17.47 -9.07
C ARG A 272 13.81 16.77 -8.43
N PRO A 273 12.65 17.44 -8.35
CA PRO A 273 11.41 16.80 -7.96
C PRO A 273 11.01 15.71 -8.97
N ASN A 274 10.10 14.83 -8.56
CA ASN A 274 9.64 13.68 -9.33
C ASN A 274 10.80 12.85 -9.91
N THR A 275 11.80 12.55 -9.09
CA THR A 275 13.02 11.86 -9.52
C THR A 275 13.41 10.78 -8.53
N PHE A 276 13.70 9.59 -9.06
CA PHE A 276 14.18 8.45 -8.28
C PHE A 276 15.71 8.48 -8.15
N TYR A 277 16.19 8.40 -6.90
CA TYR A 277 17.60 8.32 -6.55
C TYR A 277 17.89 6.98 -5.91
N ARG A 278 18.74 6.19 -6.57
CA ARG A 278 19.17 4.88 -6.09
C ARG A 278 20.29 5.03 -5.05
N SER A 279 20.16 4.29 -3.95
CA SER A 279 21.25 4.14 -2.98
C SER A 279 22.11 2.88 -3.22
N PHE A 280 23.15 2.70 -2.41
CA PHE A 280 24.00 1.50 -2.41
C PHE A 280 23.88 0.69 -1.11
N VAL A 281 22.83 0.96 -0.33
CA VAL A 281 22.62 0.41 1.00
C VAL A 281 21.38 -0.47 1.03
N GLN A 282 21.39 -1.48 1.89
CA GLN A 282 20.29 -2.39 2.12
C GLN A 282 20.39 -3.00 3.53
N TYR A 283 19.26 -3.36 4.13
CA TYR A 283 19.22 -4.13 5.37
C TYR A 283 19.71 -5.56 5.13
N SER A 284 20.35 -6.13 6.15
CA SER A 284 20.83 -7.52 6.18
C SER A 284 20.27 -8.27 7.38
#